data_AF-A0A954KZC4-F1
#
_entry.id   AF-A0A954KZC4-F1
#
_cell.length_a   1.000
_cell.length_b   1.000
_cell.length_c   1.000
_cell.angle_alpha   90.00
_cell.angle_beta   90.00
_cell.angle_gamma   90.00
#
_symmetry.space_group_name_H-M   'P 1'
#
loop_
_entity.id
_entity.type
_entity.pdbx_description
1 polymer ?
#
loop_
_entity_poly.entity_id
_entity_poly.type
_entity_poly.pdbx_seq_one_letter_code
_entity_poly.pdbx_strand_id
1 'polypeptide(L)'
;RNKVETAVHITHLPTGIAAAATERRSQEENRRMAVSRLRMSLAVGHRSCDSQIVEPTELWQSRCRGGRIQCSDRHADFPVLIAEALDAAYAKEFDVRQAAAALGCSTTQLIRFLGRVPDALQQVNAGREARGLNRLRA
;
A
#
# COMPACT_ATOMS: atom_id res chain seq x y z
N ARG A 1 17.63 -7.52 -38.05
CA ARG A 1 17.96 -6.53 -36.99
C ARG A 1 17.13 -6.91 -35.77
N ASN A 2 17.69 -7.64 -34.81
CA ASN A 2 16.90 -8.25 -33.73
C ASN A 2 16.42 -7.19 -32.74
N LYS A 3 15.10 -7.03 -32.61
CA LYS A 3 14.46 -6.29 -31.53
C LYS A 3 14.55 -7.17 -30.30
N VAL A 4 15.43 -6.83 -29.36
CA VAL A 4 15.53 -7.59 -28.10
C VAL A 4 14.29 -7.26 -27.29
N GLU A 5 13.40 -8.23 -27.13
CA GLU A 5 12.16 -8.10 -26.37
C GLU A 5 12.48 -8.15 -24.88
N THR A 6 12.89 -7.00 -24.31
CA THR A 6 13.19 -6.86 -22.88
C THR A 6 11.97 -6.51 -22.05
N ALA A 7 10.82 -6.28 -22.69
CA ALA A 7 9.56 -5.95 -22.03
C ALA A 7 9.11 -7.11 -21.13
N VAL A 8 8.74 -6.79 -19.89
CA VAL A 8 8.20 -7.77 -18.94
C VAL A 8 6.82 -7.32 -18.51
N HIS A 9 5.86 -8.25 -18.61
CA HIS A 9 4.49 -8.12 -18.14
C HIS A 9 4.24 -9.20 -17.09
N ILE A 10 3.72 -8.83 -15.93
CA ILE A 10 3.42 -9.75 -14.84
C ILE A 10 2.01 -9.47 -14.35
N THR A 11 1.23 -10.55 -14.20
CA THR A 11 -0.16 -10.48 -13.73
C THR A 11 -0.28 -11.35 -12.49
N HIS A 12 -0.85 -10.79 -11.42
CA HIS A 12 -1.27 -11.57 -10.26
C HIS A 12 -2.62 -12.21 -10.58
N LEU A 13 -2.60 -13.48 -10.99
CA LEU A 13 -3.78 -14.20 -11.50
C LEU A 13 -5.00 -14.15 -10.56
N PRO A 14 -4.87 -14.32 -9.22
CA PRO A 14 -6.03 -14.30 -8.34
C PRO A 14 -6.79 -12.97 -8.31
N THR A 15 -6.08 -11.85 -8.47
CA THR A 15 -6.70 -10.51 -8.39
C THR A 15 -6.85 -9.83 -9.75
N GLY A 16 -6.27 -10.39 -10.82
CA GLY A 16 -6.22 -9.79 -12.15
C GLY A 16 -5.33 -8.55 -12.26
N ILE A 17 -4.69 -8.10 -11.17
CA ILE A 17 -3.84 -6.91 -11.18
C ILE A 17 -2.56 -7.20 -11.95
N ALA A 18 -2.26 -6.36 -12.94
CA ALA A 18 -1.09 -6.50 -13.78
C ALA A 18 -0.15 -5.30 -13.63
N ALA A 19 1.14 -5.54 -13.85
CA ALA A 19 2.16 -4.52 -13.96
C ALA A 19 3.14 -4.87 -15.09
N ALA A 20 3.72 -3.84 -15.68
CA ALA A 20 4.70 -3.99 -16.75
C ALA A 20 5.92 -3.09 -16.51
N ALA A 21 7.05 -3.49 -17.11
CA ALA A 21 8.26 -2.69 -17.16
C ALA A 21 8.99 -2.94 -18.49
N THR A 22 9.41 -1.86 -19.12
CA THR A 22 10.04 -1.86 -20.46
C THR A 22 11.22 -0.90 -20.55
N GLU A 23 11.62 -0.30 -19.42
CA GLU A 23 12.54 0.84 -19.37
C GLU A 23 14.01 0.44 -19.50
N ARG A 24 14.36 -0.79 -19.14
CA ARG A 24 15.74 -1.25 -19.09
C ARG A 24 16.09 -2.13 -20.28
N ARG A 25 17.39 -2.11 -20.61
CA ARG A 25 18.04 -2.99 -21.59
C ARG A 25 18.18 -4.43 -21.11
N SER A 26 18.00 -4.69 -19.82
CA SER A 26 18.03 -6.02 -19.23
C SER A 26 16.61 -6.48 -18.86
N GLN A 27 16.25 -7.69 -19.29
CA GLN A 27 14.99 -8.31 -18.93
C GLN A 27 14.87 -8.53 -17.41
N GLU A 28 15.96 -8.89 -16.73
CA GLU A 28 15.97 -9.12 -15.28
C GLU A 28 15.73 -7.82 -14.50
N GLU A 29 16.28 -6.68 -14.96
CA GLU A 29 16.00 -5.39 -14.33
C GLU A 29 14.53 -4.97 -14.53
N ASN A 30 14.00 -5.17 -15.74
CA ASN A 30 12.57 -4.95 -16.00
C ASN A 30 11.70 -5.87 -15.14
N ARG A 31 12.09 -7.13 -14.97
CA ARG A 31 11.37 -8.07 -14.10
C ARG A 31 11.31 -7.56 -12.65
N ARG A 32 12.42 -7.10 -12.08
CA ARG A 32 12.44 -6.52 -10.72
C ARG A 32 11.55 -5.28 -10.62
N MET A 33 11.58 -4.40 -11.62
CA MET A 33 10.72 -3.21 -11.67
C MET A 33 9.22 -3.59 -11.77
N ALA A 34 8.87 -4.53 -12.64
CA ALA A 34 7.51 -5.02 -12.81
C ALA A 34 6.97 -5.65 -11.52
N VAL A 35 7.78 -6.46 -10.82
CA VAL A 35 7.40 -7.04 -9.51
C VAL A 35 7.20 -5.94 -8.46
N SER A 36 8.08 -4.95 -8.39
CA SER A 36 7.94 -3.84 -7.44
C SER A 36 6.65 -3.05 -7.66
N ARG A 37 6.33 -2.74 -8.93
CA ARG A 37 5.06 -2.10 -9.32
C ARG A 37 3.87 -2.97 -8.97
N LEU A 38 3.92 -4.26 -9.30
CA LEU A 38 2.84 -5.20 -8.99
C LEU A 38 2.55 -5.24 -7.48
N ARG A 39 3.58 -5.29 -6.64
CA ARG A 39 3.42 -5.26 -5.17
C ARG A 39 2.70 -3.99 -4.71
N MET A 40 3.06 -2.82 -5.23
CA MET A 40 2.39 -1.57 -4.89
C MET A 40 0.94 -1.55 -5.39
N SER A 41 0.70 -1.99 -6.63
CA SER A 41 -0.66 -2.06 -7.19
C SER A 41 -1.55 -3.02 -6.41
N LEU A 42 -1.02 -4.16 -5.95
CA LEU A 42 -1.74 -5.07 -5.06
C LEU A 42 -2.03 -4.43 -3.69
N ALA A 43 -1.04 -3.73 -3.13
CA ALA A 43 -1.18 -3.07 -1.84
C ALA A 43 -2.31 -2.02 -1.82
N VAL A 44 -2.51 -1.29 -2.91
CA VAL A 44 -3.59 -0.31 -3.02
C VAL A 44 -4.90 -0.97 -3.50
N GLY A 45 -4.81 -1.79 -4.55
CA GLY A 45 -5.98 -2.22 -5.32
C GLY A 45 -6.72 -3.46 -4.80
N HIS A 46 -6.15 -4.23 -3.87
CA HIS A 46 -6.78 -5.45 -3.38
C HIS A 46 -6.81 -5.47 -1.85
N ARG A 47 -8.00 -5.54 -1.25
CA ARG A 47 -8.19 -5.67 0.21
C ARG A 47 -8.65 -7.08 0.53
N SER A 48 -8.19 -7.64 1.65
CA SER A 48 -8.49 -9.03 2.05
C SER A 48 -9.08 -9.13 3.46
N CYS A 49 -9.27 -8.00 4.17
CA CYS A 49 -9.79 -7.99 5.54
C CYS A 49 -11.31 -7.83 5.57
N ASP A 50 -12.00 -8.89 6.00
CA ASP A 50 -13.43 -8.86 6.34
C ASP A 50 -13.69 -8.64 7.85
N SER A 51 -12.62 -8.60 8.66
CA SER A 51 -12.71 -8.41 10.10
C SER A 51 -12.64 -6.94 10.49
N GLN A 52 -13.44 -6.54 11.48
CA GLN A 52 -13.33 -5.25 12.15
C GLN A 52 -12.18 -5.20 13.18
N ILE A 53 -11.62 -6.36 13.54
CA ILE A 53 -10.50 -6.46 14.47
C ILE A 53 -9.22 -6.24 13.67
N VAL A 54 -8.40 -5.29 14.12
CA VAL A 54 -7.10 -4.97 13.53
C VAL A 54 -6.04 -5.39 14.52
N GLU A 55 -5.30 -6.45 14.18
CA GLU A 55 -4.14 -6.92 14.92
C GLU A 55 -2.90 -6.63 14.07
N PRO A 56 -2.03 -5.70 14.50
CA PRO A 56 -0.86 -5.34 13.72
C PRO A 56 0.08 -6.53 13.59
N THR A 57 0.55 -6.81 12.38
CA THR A 57 1.48 -7.89 12.10
C THR A 57 2.82 -7.67 12.79
N GLU A 58 3.61 -8.72 12.97
CA GLU A 58 4.98 -8.61 13.48
C GLU A 58 5.83 -7.64 12.61
N LEU A 59 5.60 -7.63 11.30
CA LEU A 59 6.27 -6.71 10.40
C LEU A 59 5.91 -5.26 10.71
N TRP A 60 4.62 -4.96 10.84
CA TRP A 60 4.18 -3.63 11.24
C TRP A 60 4.76 -3.21 12.58
N GLN A 61 4.65 -4.06 13.60
CA GLN A 61 5.19 -3.80 14.93
C GLN A 61 6.71 -3.54 14.90
N SER A 62 7.45 -4.28 14.08
CA SER A 62 8.89 -4.08 13.94
C SER A 62 9.24 -2.69 13.38
N ARG A 63 8.36 -2.14 12.53
CA ARG A 63 8.52 -0.85 11.82
C ARG A 63 7.83 0.32 12.51
N CYS A 64 6.81 0.07 13.33
CA CYS A 64 6.09 1.06 14.10
C CYS A 64 6.56 1.03 15.56
N ARG A 65 7.51 1.92 15.90
CA ARG A 65 8.07 2.00 17.26
C ARG A 65 7.77 3.35 17.88
N GLY A 66 7.22 3.35 19.09
CA GLY A 66 6.88 4.58 19.82
C GLY A 66 5.90 5.48 19.07
N GLY A 67 4.93 4.89 18.37
CA GLY A 67 3.93 5.62 17.61
C GLY A 67 4.38 6.17 16.24
N ARG A 68 5.59 5.81 15.79
CA ARG A 68 6.20 6.31 14.55
C ARG A 68 6.47 5.17 13.57
N ILE A 69 6.01 5.36 12.33
CA ILE A 69 6.20 4.41 11.23
C ILE A 69 7.56 4.67 10.56
N GLN A 70 8.47 3.69 10.64
CA GLN A 70 9.84 3.78 10.14
C GLN A 70 10.05 2.85 8.94
N CYS A 71 9.66 3.33 7.77
CA CYS A 71 9.93 2.65 6.51
C CYS A 71 10.16 3.70 5.42
N SER A 72 11.16 3.47 4.57
CA SER A 72 11.39 4.31 3.38
C SER A 72 10.64 3.75 2.19
N ASP A 73 10.25 4.61 1.26
CA ASP A 73 9.39 4.25 0.14
C ASP A 73 10.08 3.29 -0.86
N ARG A 74 11.42 3.18 -0.78
CA ARG A 74 12.24 2.25 -1.58
C ARG A 74 12.42 0.88 -0.93
N HIS A 75 11.97 0.70 0.30
CA HIS A 75 12.15 -0.54 1.03
C HIS A 75 11.19 -1.64 0.52
N ALA A 76 11.63 -2.90 0.51
CA ALA A 76 10.83 -4.02 0.05
C ALA A 76 9.52 -4.21 0.84
N ASP A 77 9.55 -3.91 2.14
CA ASP A 77 8.41 -3.96 3.06
C ASP A 77 7.39 -2.83 2.85
N PHE A 78 7.75 -1.73 2.18
CA PHE A 78 6.89 -0.54 2.08
C PHE A 78 5.50 -0.85 1.49
N PRO A 79 5.36 -1.60 0.38
CA PRO A 79 4.05 -1.98 -0.14
C PRO A 79 3.23 -2.80 0.87
N VAL A 80 3.86 -3.68 1.64
CA VAL A 80 3.16 -4.52 2.62
C VAL A 80 2.60 -3.66 3.75
N LEU A 81 3.38 -2.68 4.22
CA LEU A 81 2.92 -1.73 5.24
C LEU A 81 1.79 -0.83 4.71
N ILE A 82 1.83 -0.42 3.44
CA ILE A 82 0.71 0.34 2.83
C ILE A 82 -0.56 -0.52 2.79
N ALA A 83 -0.44 -1.79 2.41
CA ALA A 83 -1.56 -2.72 2.44
C ALA A 83 -2.15 -2.82 3.86
N GLU A 84 -1.31 -3.07 4.87
CA GLU A 84 -1.79 -3.20 6.24
C GLU A 84 -2.43 -1.91 6.79
N ALA A 85 -1.88 -0.74 6.45
CA ALA A 85 -2.46 0.55 6.79
C ALA A 85 -3.85 0.75 6.15
N LEU A 86 -4.03 0.34 4.90
CA LEU A 86 -5.30 0.42 4.18
C LEU A 86 -6.32 -0.60 4.72
N ASP A 87 -5.90 -1.82 5.06
CA ASP A 87 -6.76 -2.81 5.71
C ASP A 87 -7.27 -2.31 7.06
N ALA A 88 -6.40 -1.72 7.88
CA ALA A 88 -6.80 -1.13 9.15
C ALA A 88 -7.80 0.02 8.97
N ALA A 89 -7.58 0.88 7.96
CA ALA A 89 -8.52 1.95 7.64
C ALA A 89 -9.87 1.37 7.20
N TYR A 90 -9.88 0.35 6.35
CA TYR A 90 -11.09 -0.31 5.88
C TYR A 90 -11.87 -0.98 7.03
N ALA A 91 -11.17 -1.75 7.86
CA ALA A 91 -11.73 -2.45 9.03
C ALA A 91 -12.37 -1.50 10.06
N LYS A 92 -11.88 -0.25 10.14
CA LYS A 92 -12.43 0.81 11.00
C LYS A 92 -13.32 1.79 10.26
N GLU A 93 -13.91 1.37 9.14
CA GLU A 93 -14.86 2.17 8.36
C GLU A 93 -14.32 3.55 7.98
N PHE A 94 -13.02 3.59 7.68
CA PHE A 94 -12.25 4.77 7.33
C PHE A 94 -12.14 5.85 8.44
N ASP A 95 -12.44 5.49 9.70
CA ASP A 95 -12.02 6.27 10.87
C ASP A 95 -10.52 6.08 11.13
N VAL A 96 -9.73 7.00 10.61
CA VAL A 96 -8.26 6.96 10.69
C VAL A 96 -7.75 7.13 12.13
N ARG A 97 -8.52 7.72 13.04
CA ARG A 97 -8.13 7.79 14.45
C ARG A 97 -8.18 6.41 15.08
N GLN A 98 -9.27 5.67 14.85
CA GLN A 98 -9.42 4.31 15.34
C GLN A 98 -8.41 3.35 14.68
N ALA A 99 -8.20 3.49 13.37
CA ALA A 99 -7.21 2.70 12.66
C ALA A 99 -5.79 2.93 13.20
N ALA A 100 -5.40 4.19 13.42
CA ALA A 100 -4.09 4.53 13.98
C ALA A 100 -3.90 3.98 15.39
N ALA A 101 -4.92 4.07 16.24
CA ALA A 101 -4.89 3.52 17.59
C ALA A 101 -4.71 1.99 17.58
N ALA A 102 -5.43 1.27 16.71
CA ALA A 102 -5.28 -0.17 16.57
C ALA A 102 -3.90 -0.57 16.04
N LEU A 103 -3.33 0.24 15.13
CA LEU A 103 -1.98 0.07 14.60
C LEU A 103 -0.86 0.54 15.56
N GLY A 104 -1.18 1.07 16.73
CA GLY A 104 -0.20 1.59 17.68
C GLY A 104 0.63 2.76 17.13
N CYS A 105 0.07 3.55 16.20
CA CYS A 105 0.70 4.73 15.62
C CYS A 105 -0.13 6.00 15.87
N SER A 106 0.47 7.18 15.72
CA SER A 106 -0.31 8.41 15.79
C SER A 106 -1.10 8.66 14.51
N THR A 107 -2.29 9.26 14.61
CA THR A 107 -3.15 9.59 13.46
C THR A 107 -2.39 10.39 12.40
N THR A 108 -1.60 11.39 12.80
CA THR A 108 -0.79 12.21 11.88
C THR A 108 0.28 11.38 11.16
N GLN A 109 0.89 10.40 11.84
CA GLN A 109 1.84 9.49 11.20
C GLN A 109 1.16 8.61 10.16
N LEU A 110 -0.03 8.07 10.48
CA LEU A 110 -0.79 7.24 9.54
C LEU A 110 -1.20 8.02 8.29
N ILE A 111 -1.74 9.24 8.46
CA ILE A 111 -2.14 10.10 7.34
C ILE A 111 -0.93 10.44 6.45
N ARG A 112 0.19 10.87 7.06
CA ARG A 112 1.42 11.18 6.30
C ARG A 112 2.00 9.96 5.61
N PHE A 113 1.91 8.79 6.22
CA PHE A 113 2.40 7.53 5.65
C PHE A 113 1.57 7.14 4.42
N LEU A 114 0.23 7.13 4.53
CA LEU A 114 -0.67 6.92 3.40
C LEU A 114 -0.49 7.99 2.31
N GLY A 115 -0.23 9.23 2.70
CA GLY A 115 0.02 10.35 1.78
C GLY A 115 1.27 10.22 0.92
N ARG A 116 2.19 9.28 1.23
CA ARG A 116 3.33 8.98 0.35
C ARG A 116 2.93 8.22 -0.92
N VAL A 117 1.75 7.60 -0.91
CA VAL A 117 1.13 6.94 -2.06
C VAL A 117 -0.19 7.65 -2.34
N PRO A 118 -0.24 8.59 -3.31
CA PRO A 118 -1.43 9.41 -3.59
C PRO A 118 -2.71 8.58 -3.76
N ASP A 119 -2.62 7.46 -4.48
CA ASP A 119 -3.75 6.56 -4.72
C ASP A 119 -4.28 5.93 -3.42
N ALA A 120 -3.40 5.60 -2.47
CA ALA A 120 -3.78 5.06 -1.17
C ALA A 120 -4.56 6.10 -0.34
N LEU A 121 -4.07 7.35 -0.30
CA LEU A 121 -4.78 8.44 0.37
C LEU A 121 -6.11 8.77 -0.31
N GLN A 122 -6.17 8.73 -1.64
CA GLN A 122 -7.39 8.92 -2.40
C GLN A 122 -8.42 7.84 -2.08
N GLN A 123 -8.02 6.57 -2.01
CA GLN A 123 -8.90 5.46 -1.65
C GLN A 123 -9.49 5.64 -0.25
N VAL A 124 -8.68 6.04 0.73
CA VAL A 124 -9.18 6.34 2.09
C VAL A 124 -10.15 7.52 2.05
N ASN A 125 -9.83 8.58 1.32
CA ASN A 125 -10.72 9.74 1.19
C ASN A 125 -12.05 9.41 0.51
N ALA A 126 -12.05 8.57 -0.52
CA ALA A 126 -13.28 8.11 -1.17
C ALA A 126 -14.16 7.31 -0.18
N GLY A 127 -13.55 6.41 0.60
CA GLY A 127 -14.26 5.65 1.63
C GLY A 127 -14.83 6.52 2.76
N ARG A 128 -14.13 7.62 3.10
CA ARG A 128 -14.57 8.66 4.05
C ARG A 128 -15.73 9.47 3.50
N GLU A 129 -15.63 9.98 2.28
CA GLU A 129 -16.69 10.76 1.62
C GLU A 129 -17.97 9.94 1.47
N ALA A 130 -17.87 8.66 1.10
CA ALA A 130 -19.00 7.75 1.02
C ALA A 130 -19.73 7.55 2.38
N ARG A 131 -19.07 7.87 3.49
CA ARG A 131 -19.60 7.82 4.86
C ARG A 131 -19.90 9.20 5.45
N GLY A 132 -19.83 10.26 4.64
CA GLY A 132 -20.06 11.64 5.10
C GLY A 132 -18.94 12.22 5.97
N LEU A 133 -17.75 11.61 5.98
CA LEU A 133 -16.58 12.09 6.72
C LEU A 133 -15.75 13.06 5.87
N ASN A 134 -15.10 14.03 6.53
CA ASN A 134 -14.23 14.99 5.86
C ASN A 134 -12.98 14.35 5.26
N ARG A 135 -12.55 14.84 4.10
CA ARG A 135 -11.28 14.45 3.46
C ARG A 135 -10.07 14.75 4.35
N LEU A 136 -9.08 13.89 4.24
CA LEU A 136 -7.77 14.02 4.85
C LEU A 136 -6.82 14.76 3.92
N ARG A 137 -5.86 15.47 4.51
CA ARG A 137 -4.75 16.12 3.83
C ARG A 137 -3.46 15.66 4.50
N ALA A 138 -2.49 15.19 3.70
CA ALA A 138 -1.20 14.69 4.17
C ALA A 138 -0.16 15.80 4.29
#